data_AF-A0A920A810-F1
#
_entry.id   AF-A0A920A810-F1
#
_cell.length_a   1.000
_cell.length_b   1.000
_cell.length_c   1.000
_cell.angle_alpha   90.00
_cell.angle_beta   90.00
_cell.angle_gamma   90.00
#
_symmetry.space_group_name_H-M   'P 1'
#
loop_
_entity.id
_entity.type
_entity.pdbx_description
1 polymer ?
#
loop_
_entity_poly.entity_id
_entity_poly.type
_entity_poly.pdbx_seq_one_letter_code
_entity_poly.pdbx_strand_id
1 'polypeptide(L)'
;MTRAFNRLEWQLAGRYLRARRRESFISIIAIISFLGIMLGVATLIVVMAVMNGFRADLLDRILGVSGHVVARPWNGQFEDRAATVARLQKLPPVVLATPLVGGQAKCLPGGRGVSFRGCNPAWGPPALGPECAPGA
;
A
#
# COMPACT_ATOMS: atom_id res chain seq x y z
N MET A 1 35.00 0.39 17.33
CA MET A 1 34.54 -0.87 17.98
C MET A 1 35.05 -0.92 19.41
N THR A 2 34.54 -0.06 20.27
CA THR A 2 34.78 -0.11 21.72
C THR A 2 33.92 -1.23 22.29
N ARG A 3 34.53 -2.20 22.98
CA ARG A 3 33.82 -3.32 23.61
C ARG A 3 32.82 -2.76 24.60
N ALA A 4 31.55 -2.76 24.19
CA ALA A 4 30.44 -2.32 25.01
C ALA A 4 30.31 -3.27 26.21
N PHE A 5 30.56 -2.71 27.39
CA PHE A 5 30.17 -3.18 28.72
C PHE A 5 30.55 -4.61 29.13
N ASN A 6 31.39 -4.72 30.17
CA ASN A 6 31.77 -5.99 30.78
C ASN A 6 30.58 -6.59 31.54
N ARG A 7 30.49 -7.93 31.63
CA ARG A 7 29.39 -8.67 32.31
C ARG A 7 29.12 -8.17 33.74
N LEU A 8 30.17 -7.69 34.40
CA LEU A 8 30.14 -7.08 35.74
C LEU A 8 29.34 -5.77 35.78
N GLU A 9 29.41 -4.91 34.76
CA GLU A 9 28.70 -3.63 34.73
C GLU A 9 27.19 -3.84 34.55
N TRP A 10 26.80 -4.79 33.70
CA TRP A 10 25.41 -5.23 33.55
C TRP A 10 24.87 -5.86 34.84
N GLN A 11 25.69 -6.65 35.54
CA GLN A 11 25.35 -7.19 36.86
C GLN A 11 25.20 -6.09 37.93
N LEU A 12 26.04 -5.05 37.89
CA LEU A 12 25.95 -3.92 38.80
C LEU A 12 24.69 -3.09 38.53
N ALA A 13 24.41 -2.77 37.27
CA ALA A 13 23.24 -2.02 36.84
C ALA A 13 21.94 -2.77 37.18
N GLY A 14 21.87 -4.08 36.88
CA GLY A 14 20.74 -4.92 37.25
C GLY A 14 20.56 -5.04 38.78
N ARG A 15 21.65 -5.07 39.55
CA ARG A 15 21.59 -5.09 41.02
C ARG A 15 21.14 -3.75 41.58
N TYR A 16 21.54 -2.62 41.01
CA TYR A 16 21.07 -1.29 41.42
C TYR A 16 19.59 -1.05 41.07
N LEU A 17 19.15 -1.46 39.87
CA LEU A 17 17.74 -1.45 39.48
C LEU A 17 16.88 -2.36 40.37
N ARG A 18 17.44 -3.50 40.82
CA ARG A 18 16.71 -4.50 41.64
C ARG A 18 16.86 -4.31 43.16
N ALA A 19 17.85 -3.57 43.64
CA ALA A 19 18.15 -3.39 45.07
C ALA A 19 17.25 -2.36 45.77
N ARG A 20 16.42 -1.60 45.05
CA ARG A 20 15.46 -0.64 45.64
C ARG A 20 14.23 -1.31 46.28
N ARG A 21 14.37 -2.57 46.73
CA ARG A 21 13.32 -3.41 47.31
C ARG A 21 13.05 -3.18 48.81
N ARG A 22 13.84 -2.38 49.53
CA ARG A 22 13.63 -2.19 50.98
C ARG A 22 12.43 -1.31 51.33
N GLU A 23 11.86 -0.59 50.35
CA GLU A 23 10.60 0.14 50.52
C GLU A 23 9.57 -0.37 49.52
N SER A 24 8.68 -1.27 49.97
CA SER A 24 7.61 -1.83 49.13
C SER A 24 6.76 -0.76 48.44
N PHE A 25 6.56 0.40 49.08
CA PHE A 25 5.82 1.54 48.51
C PHE A 25 6.45 2.07 47.21
N ILE A 26 7.78 2.19 47.16
CA ILE A 26 8.49 2.69 45.97
C ILE A 26 8.43 1.66 44.83
N SER A 27 8.47 0.36 45.16
CA SER A 27 8.38 -0.70 44.16
C SER A 27 7.01 -0.77 43.47
N ILE A 28 5.92 -0.48 44.19
CA ILE A 28 4.56 -0.50 43.64
C ILE A 28 4.37 0.61 42.62
N ILE A 29 4.77 1.85 42.96
CA ILE A 29 4.67 3.00 42.06
C ILE A 29 5.49 2.76 40.80
N ALA A 30 6.71 2.24 40.93
CA ALA A 30 7.57 1.93 39.78
C ALA A 30 6.92 0.95 38.79
N ILE A 31 6.24 -0.09 39.30
CA ILE A 31 5.54 -1.07 38.45
C ILE A 31 4.35 -0.44 37.73
N ILE A 32 3.53 0.33 38.45
CA ILE A 32 2.35 1.00 37.87
C ILE A 32 2.77 2.02 36.81
N SER A 33 3.79 2.85 37.08
CA SER A 33 4.32 3.81 36.10
C SER A 33 4.92 3.12 34.88
N PHE A 34 5.66 2.02 35.08
CA PHE A 34 6.24 1.27 33.97
C PHE A 34 5.16 0.68 33.06
N LEU A 35 4.10 0.08 33.65
CA LEU A 35 2.96 -0.44 32.89
C LEU A 35 2.20 0.67 32.15
N GLY A 36 1.99 1.82 32.79
CA GLY A 36 1.33 2.97 32.14
C GLY A 36 2.09 3.50 30.93
N ILE A 37 3.42 3.64 31.05
CA ILE A 37 4.27 4.08 29.94
C ILE A 37 4.30 3.03 28.83
N MET A 38 4.43 1.74 29.18
CA MET A 38 4.36 0.64 28.22
C MET A 38 3.07 0.67 27.41
N LEU A 39 1.92 0.79 28.07
CA LEU A 39 0.63 0.88 27.38
C LEU A 39 0.51 2.15 26.52
N GLY A 40 0.93 3.31 27.04
CA GLY A 40 0.84 4.59 26.30
C GLY A 40 1.73 4.63 25.06
N VAL A 41 2.95 4.11 25.15
CA VAL A 41 3.86 4.02 24.00
C VAL A 41 3.37 2.98 23.01
N ALA A 42 2.86 1.83 23.48
CA ALA A 42 2.30 0.80 22.61
C ALA A 42 1.12 1.32 21.78
N THR A 43 0.18 2.04 22.39
CA THR A 43 -0.95 2.62 21.65
C THR A 43 -0.51 3.66 20.64
N LEU A 44 0.44 4.54 20.99
CA LEU A 44 0.97 5.55 20.07
C LEU A 44 1.66 4.92 18.86
N ILE A 45 2.48 3.89 19.08
CA ILE A 45 3.15 3.14 18.01
C ILE A 45 2.12 2.49 17.08
N VAL A 46 1.08 1.84 17.63
CA VAL A 46 0.05 1.17 16.83
C VAL A 46 -0.71 2.18 15.96
N VAL A 47 -1.15 3.31 16.52
CA VAL A 47 -1.87 4.33 15.73
C VAL A 47 -1.02 4.86 14.59
N MET A 48 0.26 5.14 14.85
CA MET A 48 1.18 5.56 13.81
C MET A 48 1.37 4.48 12.75
N ALA A 49 1.56 3.22 13.16
CA ALA A 49 1.72 2.09 12.24
C ALA A 49 0.50 1.89 11.33
N VAL A 50 -0.70 1.94 11.90
CA VAL A 50 -1.95 1.83 11.16
C VAL A 50 -2.06 2.97 10.15
N MET A 51 -1.91 4.22 10.58
CA MET A 51 -2.05 5.36 9.66
C MET A 51 -0.97 5.38 8.57
N ASN A 52 0.27 5.03 8.89
CA ASN A 52 1.32 4.94 7.88
C ASN A 52 1.07 3.81 6.88
N GLY A 53 0.64 2.64 7.35
CA GLY A 53 0.31 1.49 6.49
C GLY A 53 -0.88 1.79 5.58
N PHE A 54 -2.00 2.26 6.15
CA PHE A 54 -3.20 2.58 5.38
C PHE A 54 -2.97 3.73 4.38
N ARG A 55 -2.12 4.70 4.70
CA ARG A 55 -1.79 5.77 3.74
C ARG A 55 -1.17 5.22 2.46
N ALA A 56 -0.25 4.27 2.57
CA ALA A 56 0.39 3.66 1.39
C ALA A 56 -0.65 2.89 0.55
N ASP A 57 -1.45 2.04 1.19
CA ASP A 57 -2.47 1.24 0.49
C ASP A 57 -3.57 2.10 -0.15
N LEU A 58 -4.01 3.16 0.52
CA LEU A 58 -5.05 4.05 -0.01
C LEU A 58 -4.52 4.87 -1.19
N LEU A 59 -3.31 5.42 -1.08
CA LEU A 59 -2.69 6.15 -2.18
C LEU A 59 -2.46 5.24 -3.38
N ASP A 60 -2.02 4.00 -3.17
CA ASP A 60 -1.80 3.02 -4.24
C ASP A 60 -3.12 2.54 -4.87
N ARG A 61 -4.20 2.35 -4.09
CA ARG A 61 -5.53 2.05 -4.67
C ARG A 61 -6.07 3.20 -5.52
N ILE A 62 -5.85 4.44 -5.09
CA ILE A 62 -6.36 5.63 -5.77
C ILE A 62 -5.53 5.93 -7.03
N LEU A 63 -4.20 5.82 -6.95
CA LEU A 63 -3.28 6.15 -8.04
C LEU A 63 -2.98 4.97 -8.97
N GLY A 64 -3.03 3.73 -8.48
CA GLY A 64 -2.69 2.52 -9.23
C GLY A 64 -3.77 2.06 -10.22
N VAL A 65 -5.03 2.48 -10.04
CA VAL A 65 -6.16 2.09 -10.91
C VAL A 65 -6.47 3.14 -11.99
N SER A 66 -5.82 4.31 -11.93
CA SER A 66 -6.08 5.42 -12.83
C SER A 66 -4.86 5.68 -13.70
N GLY A 67 -4.92 5.34 -14.98
CA GLY A 67 -3.95 5.82 -15.96
C GLY A 67 -3.81 7.34 -15.81
N HIS A 68 -2.59 7.83 -15.64
CA HIS A 68 -2.31 9.23 -15.24
C HIS A 68 -2.99 10.28 -16.14
N VAL A 69 -3.34 9.91 -17.37
CA VAL A 69 -4.11 10.74 -18.31
C VAL A 69 -5.10 9.86 -19.06
N VAL A 70 -6.38 10.27 -19.06
CA VAL A 70 -7.43 9.62 -19.86
C VAL A 70 -7.88 10.58 -20.95
N ALA A 71 -7.45 10.34 -22.19
CA ALA A 71 -7.91 11.11 -23.34
C ALA A 71 -9.28 10.59 -23.81
N ARG A 72 -10.29 11.45 -23.83
CA ARG A 72 -11.62 11.16 -24.39
C ARG A 72 -11.89 12.07 -25.60
N PRO A 73 -12.49 11.54 -26.66
CA PRO A 73 -12.93 12.35 -27.79
C PRO A 73 -14.11 13.25 -27.36
N TRP A 74 -14.17 14.47 -27.88
CA TRP A 74 -15.21 15.45 -27.52
C TRP A 74 -16.59 15.09 -28.09
N ASN A 75 -16.63 14.37 -29.21
CA ASN A 75 -17.82 14.28 -30.07
C ASN A 75 -17.98 12.92 -30.78
N GLY A 76 -17.72 11.80 -30.09
CA GLY A 76 -18.10 10.48 -30.59
C GLY A 76 -17.02 9.41 -30.43
N GLN A 77 -16.91 8.50 -31.39
CA GLN A 77 -15.89 7.44 -31.40
C GLN A 77 -14.63 7.93 -32.12
N PHE A 78 -13.45 7.44 -31.72
CA PHE A 78 -12.24 7.64 -32.53
C PHE A 78 -12.41 6.91 -33.87
N GLU A 79 -12.30 7.63 -35.00
CA GLU A 79 -12.37 7.02 -36.34
C GLU A 79 -11.22 6.01 -36.56
N ASP A 80 -10.02 6.34 -36.09
CA ASP A 80 -8.87 5.43 -36.10
C ASP A 80 -8.19 5.38 -34.72
N ARG A 81 -8.58 4.36 -33.93
CA ARG A 81 -8.03 4.11 -32.59
C ARG A 81 -6.54 3.76 -32.66
N ALA A 82 -6.09 3.04 -33.68
CA ALA A 82 -4.71 2.56 -33.79
C ALA A 82 -3.76 3.70 -34.18
N ALA A 83 -4.12 4.52 -35.16
CA ALA A 83 -3.30 5.66 -35.56
C ALA A 83 -3.21 6.74 -34.46
N THR A 84 -4.28 6.94 -33.68
CA THR A 84 -4.28 7.89 -32.55
C THR A 84 -3.34 7.43 -31.44
N VAL A 85 -3.35 6.14 -31.11
CA VAL A 85 -2.43 5.54 -30.12
C VAL A 85 -0.97 5.66 -30.60
N ALA A 86 -0.69 5.38 -31.87
CA ALA A 86 0.66 5.49 -32.44
C ALA A 86 1.17 6.95 -32.47
N ARG A 87 0.29 7.95 -32.59
CA ARG A 87 0.66 9.38 -32.48
C ARG A 87 0.95 9.77 -31.03
N LEU A 88 0.17 9.28 -30.08
CA LEU A 88 0.35 9.57 -28.65
C LEU A 88 1.60 8.90 -28.06
N GLN A 89 1.96 7.70 -28.51
CA GLN A 89 3.18 7.00 -28.08
C GLN A 89 4.48 7.69 -28.52
N LYS A 90 4.43 8.55 -29.54
CA LYS A 90 5.60 9.30 -30.03
C LYS A 90 5.95 10.52 -29.17
N LEU A 91 5.10 10.88 -28.20
CA LEU A 91 5.34 12.02 -27.33
C LEU A 91 6.30 11.62 -26.19
N PRO A 92 7.35 12.41 -25.91
CA PRO A 92 8.39 12.06 -24.94
C PRO A 92 7.94 11.78 -23.49
N PRO A 93 6.84 12.37 -22.96
CA PRO A 93 6.37 12.02 -21.61
C PRO A 93 5.49 10.75 -21.54
N VAL A 94 5.20 10.08 -22.66
CA VAL A 94 4.23 8.97 -22.70
C VAL A 94 4.94 7.61 -22.65
N VAL A 95 4.87 6.95 -21.48
CA VAL A 95 5.47 5.61 -21.27
C VAL A 95 4.65 4.50 -21.93
N LEU A 96 3.31 4.61 -21.88
CA LEU A 96 2.40 3.63 -22.47
C LEU A 96 1.06 4.30 -22.81
N ALA A 97 0.55 4.07 -24.01
CA ALA A 97 -0.80 4.47 -24.40
C ALA A 97 -1.57 3.24 -24.86
N THR A 98 -2.66 2.92 -24.17
CA THR A 98 -3.51 1.76 -24.43
C THR A 98 -4.95 2.21 -24.67
N PRO A 99 -5.60 1.78 -25.76
CA PRO A 99 -7.00 2.05 -25.96
C PRO A 99 -7.83 1.21 -24.99
N LEU A 100 -8.69 1.88 -24.22
CA LEU A 100 -9.57 1.24 -23.24
C LEU A 100 -11.02 1.31 -23.71
N VAL A 101 -11.69 0.15 -23.77
CA VAL A 101 -13.13 0.07 -24.04
C VAL A 101 -13.82 -0.39 -22.77
N GLY A 102 -14.69 0.44 -22.21
CA GLY A 102 -15.47 0.13 -21.00
C GLY A 102 -16.96 0.04 -21.30
N GLY A 103 -17.64 -0.93 -20.69
CA GLY A 103 -19.09 -1.09 -20.81
C GLY A 103 -19.69 -1.77 -19.58
N GLN A 104 -21.00 -1.65 -19.42
CA GLN A 104 -21.75 -2.41 -18.43
C GLN A 104 -22.38 -3.61 -19.12
N ALA A 105 -22.16 -4.80 -18.59
CA ALA A 105 -22.78 -6.05 -19.03
C ALA A 105 -23.67 -6.59 -17.92
N LYS A 106 -24.68 -7.39 -18.28
CA LYS A 106 -25.52 -8.09 -17.33
C LYS A 106 -25.13 -9.56 -17.36
N CYS A 107 -24.70 -10.10 -16.22
CA CYS A 107 -24.33 -11.51 -16.13
C CYS A 107 -25.56 -12.35 -15.72
N LEU A 108 -25.84 -13.43 -16.46
CA LEU A 108 -26.87 -14.43 -16.15
C LEU A 108 -26.20 -15.74 -15.72
N PRO A 109 -26.77 -16.51 -14.77
CA PRO A 109 -28.08 -16.34 -14.14
C PRO A 109 -27.97 -15.52 -12.84
N GLY A 110 -28.87 -14.54 -12.66
CA GLY A 110 -28.90 -13.69 -11.45
C GLY A 110 -28.92 -12.18 -11.71
N GLY A 111 -28.79 -11.75 -12.96
CA GLY A 111 -29.08 -10.38 -13.38
C GLY A 111 -28.20 -9.30 -12.75
N ARG A 112 -27.05 -9.67 -12.18
CA ARG A 112 -26.08 -8.72 -11.62
C ARG A 112 -25.41 -7.95 -12.74
N GLY A 113 -25.42 -6.62 -12.62
CA GLY A 113 -24.62 -5.75 -13.47
C GLY A 113 -23.13 -5.94 -13.17
N VAL A 114 -22.35 -6.14 -14.22
CA VAL A 114 -20.89 -6.29 -14.17
C VAL A 114 -20.30 -5.21 -15.06
N SER A 115 -19.36 -4.42 -14.53
CA SER A 115 -18.55 -3.50 -15.33
C SER A 115 -17.40 -4.29 -15.95
N PHE A 116 -17.26 -4.24 -17.27
CA PHE A 116 -16.13 -4.84 -17.96
C PHE A 116 -15.27 -3.75 -18.59
N ARG A 117 -13.96 -3.96 -18.57
CA ARG A 117 -12.99 -3.16 -19.31
C ARG A 117 -12.18 -4.08 -20.21
N GLY A 118 -12.32 -3.89 -21.52
CA GLY A 118 -11.51 -4.57 -22.52
C GLY A 118 -10.29 -3.72 -22.88
N CYS A 119 -9.12 -4.35 -22.89
CA CYS A 119 -7.90 -3.82 -23.50
C CYS A 119 -7.33 -4.86 -24.46
N ASN A 120 -6.64 -4.42 -25.51
CA ASN A 120 -5.97 -5.36 -26.41
C ASN A 120 -4.63 -5.80 -25.77
N PRO A 121 -4.40 -7.11 -25.55
CA PRO A 121 -3.20 -7.61 -24.87
C PRO A 121 -1.89 -7.31 -25.61
N ALA A 122 -1.95 -7.02 -26.92
CA ALA A 122 -0.77 -6.66 -27.71
C ALA A 122 -0.10 -5.34 -27.29
N TRP A 123 -0.76 -4.53 -26.45
CA TRP A 123 -0.30 -3.20 -26.02
C TRP A 123 -0.13 -3.09 -24.49
N GLY A 124 -0.34 -4.18 -23.75
CA GLY A 124 -0.26 -4.20 -22.29
C GLY A 124 1.17 -4.23 -21.76
N PRO A 125 1.41 -3.83 -20.50
CA PRO A 125 2.70 -4.05 -19.85
C PRO A 125 3.03 -5.55 -19.81
N PRO A 126 4.30 -5.95 -19.94
CA PRO A 126 4.73 -7.36 -19.98
C PRO A 126 4.46 -8.15 -18.67
N ALA A 127 3.82 -7.55 -17.67
CA ALA A 127 3.54 -8.12 -16.35
C ALA A 127 2.08 -8.57 -16.14
N LEU A 128 1.19 -8.37 -17.11
CA LEU A 128 -0.14 -9.01 -17.08
C LEU A 128 0.06 -10.49 -17.42
N GLY A 129 -0.03 -11.35 -16.39
CA GLY A 129 0.07 -12.80 -16.53
C GLY A 129 -0.93 -13.38 -17.54
N PRO A 130 -0.82 -14.70 -17.86
CA PRO A 130 -1.55 -15.37 -18.93
C PRO A 130 -3.09 -15.44 -18.78
N GLU A 131 -3.64 -14.73 -17.80
CA GLU A 131 -5.07 -14.68 -17.44
C GLU A 131 -5.92 -13.84 -18.42
N CYS A 132 -5.26 -13.09 -19.32
CA CYS A 132 -5.89 -12.25 -20.34
C CYS A 132 -5.76 -12.82 -21.77
N ALA A 133 -5.53 -14.12 -21.91
CA ALA A 133 -5.66 -14.81 -23.19
C ALA A 133 -7.12 -15.24 -23.37
N PRO A 134 -7.78 -14.97 -24.52
CA PRO A 134 -9.11 -15.49 -24.78
C PRO A 134 -9.06 -17.03 -24.77
N GLY A 135 -9.76 -17.63 -23.81
CA GLY A 135 -10.18 -19.02 -23.92
C GLY A 135 -11.08 -19.15 -25.16
N ALA A 136 -10.72 -20.10 -26.01
CA ALA A 136 -11.50 -20.52 -27.17
C ALA A 136 -12.93 -20.95 -26.78
#